data_AF-A0A1I4YTC2-F1
#
_entry.id   AF-A0A1I4YTC2-F1
#
_cell.length_a   1.000
_cell.length_b   1.000
_cell.length_c   1.000
_cell.angle_alpha   90.00
_cell.angle_beta   90.00
_cell.angle_gamma   90.00
#
_symmetry.space_group_name_H-M   'P 1'
#
loop_
_entity.id
_entity.type
_entity.pdbx_description
1 polymer ?
#
loop_
_entity_poly.entity_id
_entity_poly.type
_entity_poly.pdbx_seq_one_letter_code
_entity_poly.pdbx_strand_id
1 'polypeptide(L)'
;MKQLYFILMCLAVTSCNYFDAKKTSSDVILENELLTFNWNEVDEYPTFDSCDENATQDDKKRCFQNTLTEIITQKLQQDTLIVKQDINDTVYMNFEISKDGLLSLITIEADSITLQEIPNMKELLHKSVDSLPKIYPAIRRSQQVKTAFTLPVIIQVN
;
A
#
# COMPACT_ATOMS: atom_id res chain seq x y z
N MET A 1 7.87 -13.20 61.94
CA MET A 1 7.70 -14.24 60.90
C MET A 1 6.36 -14.16 60.14
N LYS A 2 5.23 -13.83 60.78
CA LYS A 2 3.91 -13.77 60.13
C LYS A 2 3.66 -12.53 59.24
N GLN A 3 4.28 -11.40 59.57
CA GLN A 3 4.16 -10.12 58.83
C GLN A 3 4.93 -10.11 57.49
N LEU A 4 6.02 -10.88 57.39
CA LEU A 4 6.84 -10.94 56.16
C LEU A 4 6.13 -11.69 55.02
N TYR A 5 5.28 -12.66 55.38
CA TYR A 5 4.50 -13.46 54.42
C TYR A 5 3.43 -12.63 53.71
N PHE A 6 2.90 -11.61 54.39
CA PHE A 6 1.86 -10.73 53.83
C PHE A 6 2.43 -9.78 52.77
N ILE A 7 3.67 -9.31 52.97
CA ILE A 7 4.38 -8.43 52.02
C ILE A 7 4.80 -9.23 50.76
N LEU A 8 5.23 -10.48 50.92
CA LEU A 8 5.57 -11.36 49.79
C LEU A 8 4.33 -11.73 48.95
N MET A 9 3.16 -11.84 49.57
CA MET A 9 1.89 -12.11 48.88
C MET A 9 1.37 -10.89 48.11
N CYS A 10 1.61 -9.66 48.59
CA CYS A 10 1.26 -8.44 47.86
C CYS A 10 2.18 -8.16 46.65
N LEU A 11 3.43 -8.63 46.66
CA LEU A 11 4.34 -8.49 45.51
C LEU A 11 4.02 -9.44 44.35
N ALA A 12 3.22 -10.48 44.57
CA ALA A 12 2.82 -11.43 43.54
C ALA A 12 1.62 -10.97 42.68
N VAL A 13 0.92 -9.90 43.09
CA VAL A 13 -0.24 -9.34 42.36
C VAL A 13 0.09 -8.11 41.52
N THR A 14 1.35 -7.67 41.45
CA THR A 14 1.75 -6.50 40.65
C THR A 14 2.31 -6.82 39.26
N SER A 15 2.47 -8.09 38.89
CA SER A 15 2.74 -8.44 37.49
C SER A 15 1.44 -8.67 36.72
N CYS A 16 0.62 -7.60 36.62
CA CYS A 16 -0.38 -7.54 35.56
C CYS A 16 0.38 -7.61 34.24
N ASN A 17 0.16 -8.71 33.52
CA ASN A 17 0.63 -8.90 32.16
C ASN A 17 0.39 -7.63 31.34
N TYR A 18 1.48 -7.06 30.84
CA TYR A 18 1.47 -6.04 29.82
C TYR A 18 0.69 -6.62 28.64
N PHE A 19 -0.56 -6.20 28.54
CA PHE A 19 -1.53 -6.72 27.61
C PHE A 19 -1.18 -6.13 26.23
N ASP A 20 -0.23 -6.74 25.52
CA ASP A 20 -0.06 -6.54 24.07
C ASP A 20 -1.33 -7.14 23.40
N ALA A 21 -2.44 -6.40 23.45
CA ALA A 21 -3.62 -6.70 22.65
C ALA A 21 -3.25 -6.50 21.18
N LYS A 22 -2.83 -7.57 20.53
CA LYS A 22 -2.64 -7.65 19.08
C LYS A 22 -4.02 -7.46 18.43
N LYS A 23 -4.21 -6.32 17.76
CA LYS A 23 -5.40 -6.02 16.99
C LYS A 23 -5.26 -6.57 15.57
N THR A 24 -6.35 -7.14 15.04
CA THR A 24 -6.41 -7.74 13.70
C THR A 24 -7.68 -7.26 13.02
N SER A 25 -7.60 -6.09 12.38
CA SER A 25 -8.66 -5.55 11.54
C SER A 25 -8.03 -4.53 10.60
N SER A 26 -7.41 -5.01 9.52
CA SER A 26 -6.75 -4.15 8.54
C SER A 26 -7.75 -3.75 7.46
N ASP A 27 -8.37 -2.58 7.60
CA ASP A 27 -9.12 -1.97 6.52
C ASP A 27 -8.13 -1.12 5.70
N VAL A 28 -7.63 -1.69 4.60
CA VAL A 28 -6.82 -0.94 3.62
C VAL A 28 -7.79 -0.25 2.66
N ILE A 29 -7.84 1.08 2.70
CA ILE A 29 -8.66 1.91 1.82
C ILE A 29 -7.73 2.60 0.85
N LEU A 30 -7.74 2.16 -0.41
CA LEU A 30 -6.95 2.81 -1.44
C LEU A 30 -7.74 3.99 -2.03
N GLU A 31 -7.17 5.19 -2.00
CA GLU A 31 -7.78 6.35 -2.63
C GLU A 31 -7.57 6.24 -4.15
N ASN A 32 -8.64 6.38 -4.93
CA ASN A 32 -8.63 6.10 -6.38
C ASN A 32 -7.88 7.16 -7.21
N GLU A 33 -7.20 8.12 -6.59
CA GLU A 33 -6.51 9.20 -7.29
C GLU A 33 -5.00 8.94 -7.34
N LEU A 34 -4.51 8.46 -8.50
CA LEU A 34 -3.07 8.48 -8.77
C LEU A 34 -2.60 9.92 -8.89
N LEU A 35 -1.70 10.32 -7.99
CA LEU A 35 -1.03 11.61 -8.03
C LEU A 35 0.04 11.60 -9.12
N THR A 36 0.01 12.64 -9.94
CA THR A 36 0.73 12.65 -11.21
C THR A 36 1.96 13.54 -11.15
N PHE A 37 3.16 12.94 -11.11
CA PHE A 37 4.39 13.70 -11.35
C PHE A 37 4.67 13.87 -12.86
N ASN A 38 4.26 12.92 -13.72
CA ASN A 38 4.63 12.91 -15.14
C ASN A 38 3.48 12.62 -16.15
N TRP A 39 2.22 12.68 -15.72
CA TRP A 39 1.07 12.32 -16.59
C TRP A 39 0.66 13.45 -17.55
N ASN A 40 1.11 14.68 -17.31
CA ASN A 40 0.74 15.84 -18.11
C ASN A 40 1.48 15.89 -19.47
N GLU A 41 2.38 14.94 -19.73
CA GLU A 41 3.25 14.93 -20.91
C GLU A 41 3.02 13.76 -21.88
N VAL A 42 2.04 12.90 -21.61
CA VAL A 42 1.75 11.72 -22.44
C VAL A 42 0.52 11.93 -23.32
N ASP A 43 0.58 11.39 -24.54
CA ASP A 43 -0.55 11.44 -25.48
C ASP A 43 -1.52 10.27 -25.22
N GLU A 44 -0.98 9.12 -24.82
CA GLU A 44 -1.77 7.96 -24.38
C GLU A 44 -1.27 7.43 -23.04
N TYR A 45 -2.22 7.13 -22.15
CA TYR A 45 -1.92 6.59 -20.83
C TYR A 45 -1.56 5.10 -20.89
N PRO A 46 -0.82 4.59 -19.89
CA PRO A 46 -0.64 3.14 -19.75
C PRO A 46 -1.99 2.44 -19.63
N THR A 47 -2.08 1.22 -20.15
CA THR A 47 -3.31 0.42 -20.11
C THR A 47 -3.03 -1.04 -19.76
N PHE A 48 -4.06 -1.74 -19.30
CA PHE A 48 -4.07 -3.19 -19.16
C PHE A 48 -4.88 -3.81 -20.29
N ASP A 49 -4.71 -5.12 -20.53
CA ASP A 49 -5.51 -5.89 -21.49
C ASP A 49 -7.03 -5.83 -21.19
N SER A 50 -7.42 -5.56 -19.95
CA SER A 50 -8.83 -5.44 -19.52
C SER A 50 -9.49 -4.11 -19.91
N CYS A 51 -8.71 -3.11 -20.34
CA CYS A 51 -9.24 -1.79 -20.72
C CYS A 51 -9.69 -1.77 -22.18
N ASP A 52 -10.79 -1.08 -22.48
CA ASP A 52 -11.27 -0.91 -23.86
C ASP A 52 -10.32 -0.03 -24.68
N GLU A 53 -9.75 -0.60 -25.74
CA GLU A 53 -8.82 0.08 -26.64
C GLU A 53 -9.47 1.24 -27.40
N ASN A 54 -10.79 1.22 -27.59
CA ASN A 54 -11.53 2.25 -28.32
C ASN A 54 -12.07 3.38 -27.42
N ALA A 55 -11.84 3.28 -26.10
CA ALA A 55 -12.28 4.29 -25.16
C ALA A 55 -11.50 5.60 -25.29
N THR A 56 -12.07 6.68 -24.74
CA THR A 56 -11.41 7.99 -24.71
C THR A 56 -10.14 7.96 -23.84
N GLN A 57 -9.23 8.93 -23.99
CA GLN A 57 -8.02 8.97 -23.16
C GLN A 57 -8.32 9.09 -21.66
N ASP A 58 -9.34 9.86 -21.29
CA ASP A 58 -9.77 9.98 -19.90
C ASP A 58 -10.36 8.67 -19.36
N ASP A 59 -11.08 7.93 -20.20
CA ASP A 59 -11.60 6.61 -19.84
C ASP A 59 -10.48 5.58 -19.69
N LYS A 60 -9.47 5.60 -20.56
CA LYS A 60 -8.28 4.75 -20.45
C LYS A 60 -7.49 5.06 -19.18
N LYS A 61 -7.27 6.34 -18.88
CA LYS A 61 -6.65 6.80 -17.63
C LYS A 61 -7.38 6.21 -16.42
N ARG A 62 -8.70 6.40 -16.38
CA ARG A 62 -9.55 5.94 -15.28
C ARG A 62 -9.57 4.42 -15.18
N CYS A 63 -9.63 3.70 -16.31
CA CYS A 63 -9.55 2.25 -16.33
C CYS A 63 -8.24 1.75 -15.74
N PHE A 64 -7.11 2.32 -16.16
CA PHE A 64 -5.80 1.97 -15.63
C PHE A 64 -5.69 2.25 -14.12
N GLN A 65 -6.10 3.45 -13.68
CA GLN A 65 -6.12 3.84 -12.28
C GLN A 65 -6.93 2.85 -11.44
N ASN A 66 -8.17 2.59 -11.83
CA ASN A 66 -9.07 1.70 -11.10
C ASN A 66 -8.55 0.26 -11.08
N THR A 67 -8.09 -0.26 -12.22
CA THR A 67 -7.59 -1.64 -12.31
C THR A 67 -6.36 -1.83 -11.44
N LEU A 68 -5.41 -0.89 -11.49
CA LEU A 68 -4.20 -0.94 -10.68
C LEU A 68 -4.55 -0.87 -9.18
N THR A 69 -5.41 0.07 -8.81
CA THR A 69 -5.87 0.25 -7.43
C THR A 69 -6.59 -0.99 -6.92
N GLU A 70 -7.48 -1.58 -7.71
CA GLU A 70 -8.21 -2.79 -7.34
C GLU A 70 -7.25 -3.96 -7.08
N ILE A 71 -6.30 -4.20 -7.98
CA ILE A 71 -5.35 -5.32 -7.82
C ILE A 71 -4.47 -5.11 -6.59
N ILE A 72 -3.90 -3.91 -6.40
CA ILE A 72 -3.05 -3.62 -5.23
C ILE A 72 -3.84 -3.76 -3.93
N THR A 73 -5.08 -3.25 -3.89
CA THR A 73 -5.95 -3.35 -2.72
C THR A 73 -6.26 -4.80 -2.38
N GLN A 74 -6.68 -5.59 -3.38
CA GLN A 74 -6.97 -7.01 -3.19
C GLN A 74 -5.76 -7.78 -2.66
N LYS A 75 -4.55 -7.41 -3.10
CA LYS A 75 -3.31 -8.04 -2.63
C LYS A 75 -2.98 -7.65 -1.20
N LEU A 76 -3.07 -6.37 -0.86
CA LEU A 76 -2.81 -5.92 0.51
C LEU A 76 -3.83 -6.46 1.51
N GLN A 77 -5.08 -6.66 1.11
CA GLN A 77 -6.13 -7.26 1.94
C GLN A 77 -5.96 -8.78 2.16
N GLN A 78 -5.16 -9.47 1.34
CA GLN A 78 -4.88 -10.90 1.55
C GLN A 78 -3.95 -11.13 2.74
N ASP A 79 -3.16 -10.12 3.11
CA ASP A 79 -2.24 -10.19 4.23
C ASP A 79 -2.91 -9.70 5.52
N THR A 80 -2.77 -10.49 6.58
CA THR A 80 -3.25 -10.09 7.91
C THR A 80 -2.18 -9.24 8.60
N LEU A 81 -2.46 -7.95 8.81
CA LEU A 81 -1.57 -7.08 9.58
C LEU A 81 -1.91 -7.18 11.05
N ILE A 82 -0.88 -7.37 11.87
CA ILE A 82 -1.01 -7.44 13.32
C ILE A 82 -0.29 -6.24 13.91
N VAL A 83 -1.04 -5.33 14.52
CA VAL A 83 -0.52 -4.10 15.12
C VAL A 83 -0.81 -4.08 16.61
N LYS A 84 -0.01 -3.34 17.37
CA LYS A 84 -0.16 -3.12 18.82
C LYS A 84 -1.00 -1.89 19.14
N GLN A 85 -1.00 -0.92 18.24
CA GLN A 85 -1.75 0.33 18.37
C GLN A 85 -2.50 0.66 17.08
N ASP A 86 -3.49 1.54 17.18
CA ASP A 86 -4.27 1.97 16.03
C ASP A 86 -3.40 2.76 15.07
N ILE A 87 -3.55 2.46 13.78
CA ILE A 87 -2.83 3.13 12.69
C ILE A 87 -3.86 3.78 11.80
N ASN A 88 -3.63 5.05 11.48
CA ASN A 88 -4.37 5.78 10.45
C ASN A 88 -3.35 6.65 9.71
N ASP A 89 -2.80 6.09 8.64
CA ASP A 89 -1.69 6.67 7.89
C ASP A 89 -1.96 6.61 6.38
N THR A 90 -1.36 7.53 5.63
CA THR A 90 -1.36 7.51 4.17
C THR A 90 0.03 7.19 3.67
N VAL A 91 0.19 6.00 3.12
CA VAL A 91 1.43 5.52 2.52
C VAL A 91 1.49 5.95 1.06
N TYR A 92 2.50 6.74 0.71
CA TYR A 92 2.74 7.18 -0.67
C TYR A 92 3.72 6.24 -1.35
N MET A 93 3.28 5.59 -2.42
CA MET A 93 4.11 4.70 -3.22
C MET A 93 4.44 5.33 -4.57
N ASN A 94 5.73 5.50 -4.85
CA ASN A 94 6.19 6.02 -6.13
C ASN A 94 6.50 4.86 -7.08
N PHE A 95 5.82 4.85 -8.22
CA PHE A 95 5.93 3.85 -9.24
C PHE A 95 6.55 4.41 -10.52
N GLU A 96 7.19 3.51 -11.25
CA GLU A 96 7.71 3.74 -12.59
C GLU A 96 7.24 2.64 -13.52
N ILE A 97 6.76 3.02 -14.71
CA ILE A 97 6.51 2.08 -15.81
C ILE A 97 7.59 2.33 -16.85
N SER A 98 8.38 1.32 -17.14
CA SER A 98 9.38 1.37 -18.20
C SER A 98 8.73 1.40 -19.59
N LYS A 99 9.51 1.79 -20.61
CA LYS A 99 9.09 1.70 -22.02
C LYS A 99 8.74 0.28 -22.48
N ASP A 100 9.14 -0.75 -21.73
CA ASP A 100 8.88 -2.16 -22.02
C ASP A 100 7.65 -2.68 -21.24
N GLY A 101 6.98 -1.83 -20.45
CA GLY A 101 5.75 -2.16 -19.72
C GLY A 101 5.99 -2.78 -18.34
N LEU A 102 7.24 -2.78 -17.86
CA LEU A 102 7.56 -3.26 -16.52
C LEU A 102 7.25 -2.18 -15.48
N LEU A 103 6.44 -2.50 -14.48
CA LEU A 103 6.20 -1.67 -13.30
C LEU A 103 7.31 -1.89 -12.27
N SER A 104 7.78 -0.83 -11.63
CA SER A 104 8.74 -0.88 -10.53
C SER A 104 8.32 0.06 -9.41
N LEU A 105 8.39 -0.43 -8.18
CA LEU A 105 8.19 0.38 -6.97
C LEU A 105 9.52 1.04 -6.58
N ILE A 106 9.58 2.37 -6.67
CA ILE A 106 10.79 3.18 -6.51
C ILE A 106 10.99 3.58 -5.04
N THR A 107 9.99 4.21 -4.43
CA THR A 107 10.01 4.59 -3.02
C THR A 107 8.67 4.35 -2.36
N ILE A 108 8.71 4.18 -1.04
CA ILE A 108 7.56 4.08 -0.15
C ILE A 108 7.80 5.10 0.95
N GLU A 109 6.86 6.03 1.11
CA GLU A 109 6.87 7.03 2.15
C GLU A 109 5.68 6.77 3.07
N ALA A 110 5.95 6.58 4.36
CA ALA A 110 4.95 6.26 5.38
C ALA A 110 5.40 6.88 6.70
N ASP A 111 4.47 7.03 7.64
CA ASP A 111 4.82 7.48 8.98
C ASP A 111 5.73 6.47 9.67
N SER A 112 6.64 7.00 10.49
CA SER A 112 7.57 6.26 11.32
C SER A 112 6.88 5.24 12.23
N ILE A 113 5.69 5.57 12.74
CA ILE A 113 4.88 4.69 13.59
C ILE A 113 4.39 3.48 12.77
N THR A 114 3.86 3.72 11.57
CA THR A 114 3.41 2.66 10.66
C THR A 114 4.54 1.69 10.31
N LEU A 115 5.74 2.21 10.04
CA LEU A 115 6.92 1.40 9.75
C LEU A 115 7.41 0.58 10.96
N GLN A 116 7.19 1.06 12.18
CA GLN A 116 7.53 0.33 13.41
C GLN A 116 6.51 -0.78 13.70
N GLU A 117 5.23 -0.51 13.50
CA GLU A 117 4.14 -1.47 13.74
C GLU A 117 4.06 -2.54 12.65
N ILE A 118 4.40 -2.20 11.40
CA ILE A 118 4.38 -3.09 10.25
C ILE A 118 5.79 -3.16 9.62
N PRO A 119 6.76 -3.82 10.27
CA PRO A 119 8.15 -3.84 9.81
C PRO A 119 8.35 -4.53 8.46
N ASN A 120 7.43 -5.42 8.08
CA ASN A 120 7.41 -6.09 6.78
C ASN A 120 6.60 -5.34 5.70
N MET A 121 6.08 -4.15 5.98
CA MET A 121 5.21 -3.39 5.06
C MET A 121 5.83 -3.23 3.67
N LYS A 122 7.12 -2.88 3.61
CA LYS A 122 7.84 -2.72 2.34
C LYS A 122 7.82 -4.00 1.51
N GLU A 123 8.04 -5.15 2.14
CA GLU A 123 7.99 -6.46 1.46
C GLU A 123 6.58 -6.78 0.96
N LEU A 124 5.55 -6.51 1.77
CA LEU A 124 4.14 -6.73 1.41
C LEU A 124 3.72 -5.88 0.20
N LEU A 125 4.11 -4.60 0.20
CA LEU A 125 3.83 -3.68 -0.90
C LEU A 125 4.58 -4.08 -2.18
N HIS A 126 5.83 -4.54 -2.07
CA HIS A 126 6.56 -5.11 -3.22
C HIS A 126 5.87 -6.36 -3.78
N LYS A 127 5.44 -7.29 -2.93
CA LYS A 127 4.72 -8.50 -3.38
C LYS A 127 3.39 -8.20 -4.05
N SER A 128 2.73 -7.13 -3.61
CA SER A 128 1.46 -6.68 -4.18
C SER A 128 1.59 -6.24 -5.63
N VAL A 129 2.77 -5.76 -6.05
CA VAL A 129 3.02 -5.29 -7.43
C VAL A 129 3.66 -6.35 -8.34
N ASP A 130 4.27 -7.40 -7.79
CA ASP A 130 4.91 -8.47 -8.57
C ASP A 130 3.93 -9.32 -9.40
N SER A 131 2.64 -9.31 -9.05
CA SER A 131 1.61 -10.14 -9.67
C SER A 131 0.67 -9.38 -10.62
N LEU A 132 1.09 -8.20 -11.06
CA LEU A 132 0.29 -7.40 -11.97
C LEU A 132 0.24 -8.02 -13.38
N PRO A 133 -0.91 -7.91 -14.07
CA PRO A 133 -1.02 -8.28 -15.46
C PRO A 133 -0.13 -7.38 -16.32
N LYS A 134 0.08 -7.79 -17.56
CA LYS A 134 0.90 -7.05 -18.51
C LYS A 134 0.37 -5.62 -18.66
N ILE A 135 1.27 -4.65 -18.56
CA ILE A 135 1.00 -3.22 -18.77
C ILE A 135 1.51 -2.82 -20.15
N TYR A 136 0.67 -2.13 -20.92
CA TYR A 136 1.11 -1.41 -22.10
C TYR A 136 1.63 -0.04 -21.69
N PRO A 137 2.87 0.34 -22.06
CA PRO A 137 3.45 1.63 -21.70
C PRO A 137 2.65 2.81 -22.25
N ALA A 138 2.82 3.96 -21.62
CA ALA A 138 2.32 5.21 -22.16
C ALA A 138 2.99 5.55 -23.50
N ILE A 139 2.26 6.29 -24.33
CA ILE A 139 2.75 6.74 -25.63
C ILE A 139 2.90 8.26 -25.62
N ARG A 140 4.02 8.74 -26.15
CA ARG A 140 4.27 10.15 -26.44
C ARG A 140 4.89 10.25 -27.82
N ARG A 141 4.29 11.03 -28.71
CA ARG A 141 4.71 11.21 -30.11
C ARG A 141 4.92 9.87 -30.82
N SER A 142 3.96 8.95 -30.65
CA SER A 142 3.99 7.60 -31.22
C SER A 142 5.16 6.72 -30.76
N GLN A 143 5.82 7.07 -29.65
CA GLN A 143 6.86 6.26 -29.03
C GLN A 143 6.45 5.87 -27.61
N GLN A 144 6.74 4.62 -27.23
CA GLN A 144 6.60 4.18 -25.85
C GLN A 144 7.57 4.95 -24.97
N VAL A 145 7.04 5.55 -23.90
CA VAL A 145 7.81 6.33 -22.95
C VAL A 145 7.70 5.78 -21.55
N LYS A 146 8.75 6.03 -20.78
CA LYS A 146 8.76 5.78 -19.35
C LYS A 146 7.84 6.80 -18.65
N THR A 147 7.05 6.33 -17.70
CA THR A 147 6.19 7.19 -16.87
C THR A 147 6.41 6.92 -15.40
N ALA A 148 6.08 7.91 -14.57
CA ALA A 148 6.17 7.81 -13.13
C ALA A 148 4.93 8.43 -12.48
N PHE A 149 4.50 7.82 -11.38
CA PHE A 149 3.29 8.20 -10.67
C PHE A 149 3.35 7.84 -9.21
N THR A 150 2.51 8.49 -8.41
CA THR A 150 2.42 8.25 -6.97
C THR A 150 1.01 7.73 -6.67
N LEU A 151 0.93 6.63 -5.93
CA LEU A 151 -0.33 6.07 -5.45
C LEU A 151 -0.40 6.24 -3.92
N PRO A 152 -1.32 7.08 -3.40
CA PRO A 152 -1.57 7.20 -1.97
C PRO A 152 -2.46 6.06 -1.48
N VAL A 153 -2.03 5.31 -0.46
CA VAL A 153 -2.77 4.20 0.16
C VAL A 153 -3.09 4.56 1.60
N ILE A 154 -4.37 4.59 1.97
CA ILE A 154 -4.76 4.81 3.36
C ILE A 154 -4.77 3.46 4.07
N ILE A 155 -3.95 3.33 5.11
CA ILE A 155 -3.90 2.15 5.97
C ILE A 155 -4.61 2.50 7.27
N GLN A 156 -5.72 1.80 7.53
CA GLN A 156 -6.45 1.90 8.79
C GLN A 156 -6.48 0.55 9.48
N VAL A 157 -5.98 0.52 10.72
CA VAL A 157 -6.02 -0.66 11.58
C VAL A 157 -6.54 -0.22 12.95
N ASN A 158 -7.66 -0.80 13.39
CA ASN A 158 -8.40 -0.43 14.61
C ASN A 158 -8.55 -1.60 15.60
#